data_AF-D8J8P4-F1
#
_entry.id   AF-D8J8P4-F1
#
_cell.length_a   1.000
_cell.length_b   1.000
_cell.length_c   1.000
_cell.angle_alpha   90.00
_cell.angle_beta   90.00
_cell.angle_gamma   90.00
#
_symmetry.space_group_name_H-M   'P 1'
#
loop_
_entity.id
_entity.type
_entity.pdbx_description
1 polymer ?
#
loop_
_entity_poly.entity_id
_entity_poly.type
_entity_poly.pdbx_seq_one_letter_code
_entity_poly.pdbx_strand_id
1 'polypeptide(L)' 'MICMKCNARNPPDADRCRKCGYGKLRPKAKERRSV' A
#
# COMPACT_ATOMS: atom_id res chain seq x y z
N MET A 1 -3.94 0.62 2.39
CA MET A 1 -2.95 1.12 1.40
C MET A 1 -1.79 0.15 1.18
N ILE A 2 -1.21 0.08 -0.03
CA ILE A 2 -0.05 -0.76 -0.38
C ILE A 2 1.21 0.11 -0.39
N CYS A 3 2.26 -0.32 0.32
CA CYS A 3 3.53 0.40 0.30
C CYS A 3 4.20 0.34 -1.07
N MET A 4 4.62 1.48 -1.62
CA MET A 4 5.34 1.50 -2.90
C MET A 4 6.80 1.01 -2.79
N LYS A 5 7.34 0.89 -1.58
CA LYS A 5 8.71 0.40 -1.34
C LYS A 5 8.77 -1.11 -1.10
N CYS A 6 7.89 -1.66 -0.25
CA CYS A 6 7.95 -3.06 0.18
C CYS A 6 6.68 -3.87 -0.12
N ASN A 7 5.70 -3.28 -0.83
CA ASN A 7 4.41 -3.90 -1.16
C ASN A 7 3.58 -4.42 0.02
N ALA A 8 3.91 -4.03 1.26
CA ALA A 8 3.12 -4.38 2.43
C ALA A 8 1.70 -3.79 2.35
N ARG A 9 0.71 -4.58 2.80
CA ARG A 9 -0.67 -4.12 3.05
C ARG A 9 -0.74 -3.38 4.39
N ASN A 10 -1.23 -2.16 4.34
CA ASN A 10 -1.45 -1.25 5.48
C ASN A 10 -2.94 -0.87 5.55
N PRO A 11 -3.42 -0.35 6.70
CA PRO A 11 -4.74 0.25 6.84
C PRO A 11 -5.05 1.31 5.77
N PRO A 12 -6.33 1.63 5.51
CA PRO A 12 -6.71 2.72 4.60
C PRO A 12 -6.34 4.11 5.12
N ASP A 13 -6.38 4.30 6.43
CA ASP A 13 -6.05 5.51 7.21
C ASP A 13 -4.57 5.67 7.55
N ALA A 14 -3.71 4.73 7.16
CA ALA A 14 -2.29 4.79 7.48
C ALA A 14 -1.55 5.85 6.64
N ASP A 15 -0.88 6.79 7.31
CA ASP A 15 0.03 7.76 6.66
C ASP A 15 1.40 7.15 6.29
N ARG A 16 1.77 6.03 6.94
CA ARG A 16 3.10 5.40 6.79
C ARG A 16 3.01 3.88 6.78
N CYS A 17 3.98 3.25 6.13
CA CYS A 17 4.04 1.79 6.09
C CYS A 17 4.46 1.22 7.45
N ARG A 18 3.62 0.37 8.04
CA ARG A 18 3.89 -0.29 9.33
C ARG A 18 5.13 -1.20 9.33
N LYS A 19 5.61 -1.61 8.15
CA LYS A 19 6.76 -2.52 8.00
C LYS A 19 8.09 -1.81 7.83
N CYS A 20 8.12 -0.68 7.12
CA CYS A 20 9.37 -0.02 6.72
C CYS A 20 9.40 1.49 6.98
N GLY A 21 8.33 2.07 7.56
CA GLY A 21 8.23 3.50 7.84
C GLY A 21 8.01 4.40 6.62
N TYR A 22 8.00 3.86 5.40
CA TYR A 22 7.90 4.65 4.17
C TYR A 22 6.53 5.35 4.04
N GLY A 23 6.53 6.64 3.72
CA GLY A 23 5.32 7.49 3.70
C GLY A 23 4.50 7.47 2.42
N LYS A 24 4.99 6.89 1.32
CA LYS A 24 4.19 6.80 0.08
C LYS A 24 3.51 5.44 -0.01
N LEU A 25 2.19 5.47 0.21
CA LEU A 25 1.32 4.32 0.04
C LEU A 25 0.34 4.59 -1.10
N ARG A 26 -0.06 3.54 -1.82
CA ARG A 26 -1.04 3.60 -2.91
C ARG A 26 -2.30 2.82 -2.57
N PRO A 27 -3.49 3.20 -3.06
CA PRO A 27 -4.66 2.34 -2.97
C PRO A 27 -4.42 1.03 -3.74
N LYS A 28 -5.06 -0.05 -3.29
CA LYS A 28 -5.11 -1.28 -4.08
C LYS A 28 -6.02 -1.01 -5.29
N ALA A 29 -5.63 -1.48 -6.48
CA ALA A 29 -6.47 -1.36 -7.66
C ALA A 29 -7.83 -2.02 -7.40
N LYS A 30 -8.91 -1.34 -7.79
CA LYS A 30 -10.29 -1.83 -7.65
C LYS A 30 -10.56 -2.98 -8.61
N GLU A 31 -10.13 -2.82 -9.86
CA GLU A 31 -10.16 -3.89 -10.84
C GLU A 31 -8.96 -4.83 -10.65
N ARG A 32 -9.23 -6.13 -10.77
CA ARG A 32 -8.16 -7.12 -10.97
C ARG A 32 -7.52 -6.76 -12.31
N ARG A 33 -6.21 -6.50 -12.34
CA ARG A 33 -5.49 -6.53 -13.63
C ARG A 33 -5.65 -7.96 -14.15
N SER A 34 -6.24 -8.10 -15.34
CA SER A 34 -6.49 -9.40 -15.97
C SER A 34 -5.22 -10.26 -16.01
N VAL A 35 -5.45 -11.56 -15.90
CA VAL A 35 -4.43 -12.63 -15.94
C VAL A 35 -3.77 -12.74 -17.30
#